data_AF-A0ABD6DC62-F1
#
_entry.id   AF-A0ABD6DC62-F1
#
_cell.length_a   1.000
_cell.length_b   1.000
_cell.length_c   1.000
_cell.angle_alpha   90.00
_cell.angle_beta   90.00
_cell.angle_gamma   90.00
#
_symmetry.space_group_name_H-M   'P 1'
#
loop_
_entity.id
_entity.type
_entity.pdbx_description
1 polymer ?
#
loop_
_entity_poly.entity_id
_entity_poly.type
_entity_poly.pdbx_seq_one_letter_code
_entity_poly.pdbx_strand_id
1 'polypeptide(L)'
;MELTPDRIAAEYEWVHTRASTVVPIINETRNRLGVLFETEVDGVSEAAYKNEVETVFADGEVAVNVAGYVGLLRELDVEDDYPGFIVDEMLGRELAATIAGGQPLALLAQATFHFADIHTHGEDGEKAGVDDLDAALAAGFQTRLPGWNWREAESPFSVS
;
A
#
# COMPACT_ATOMS: atom_id res chain seq x y z
N MET A 1 -8.31 -16.04 -11.29
CA MET A 1 -6.89 -16.06 -10.90
C MET A 1 -6.47 -17.41 -10.35
N GLU A 2 -5.27 -17.91 -10.69
CA GLU A 2 -4.63 -19.07 -10.06
C GLU A 2 -3.26 -18.62 -9.51
N LEU A 3 -3.01 -18.83 -8.22
CA LEU A 3 -1.77 -18.42 -7.56
C LEU A 3 -0.75 -19.56 -7.57
N THR A 4 0.22 -19.46 -8.48
CA THR A 4 1.38 -20.34 -8.58
C THR A 4 2.66 -19.55 -8.23
N PRO A 5 3.80 -20.21 -7.96
CA PRO A 5 5.07 -19.51 -7.76
C PRO A 5 5.43 -18.57 -8.91
N ASP A 6 5.23 -18.98 -10.16
CA ASP A 6 5.46 -18.15 -11.34
C ASP A 6 4.53 -16.92 -11.38
N ARG A 7 3.27 -17.09 -10.95
CA ARG A 7 2.33 -15.97 -10.84
C ARG A 7 2.77 -14.99 -9.76
N ILE A 8 3.21 -15.47 -8.60
CA ILE A 8 3.71 -14.62 -7.50
C ILE A 8 4.94 -13.83 -7.98
N ALA A 9 5.87 -14.45 -8.70
CA ALA A 9 7.02 -13.75 -9.28
C ALA A 9 6.60 -12.67 -10.29
N ALA A 10 5.58 -12.93 -11.10
CA ALA A 10 5.05 -11.93 -12.03
C ALA A 10 4.38 -10.74 -11.32
N GLU A 11 3.63 -10.97 -10.24
CA GLU A 11 3.05 -9.89 -9.45
C GLU A 11 4.12 -9.11 -8.67
N TYR A 12 5.16 -9.78 -8.17
CA TYR A 12 6.34 -9.12 -7.59
C TYR A 12 6.96 -8.13 -8.57
N GLU A 13 7.27 -8.56 -9.79
CA GLU A 13 7.85 -7.70 -10.82
C GLU A 13 6.93 -6.54 -11.18
N TRP A 14 5.62 -6.79 -11.24
CA TRP A 14 4.63 -5.75 -11.49
C TRP A 14 4.63 -4.68 -10.39
N VAL A 15 4.55 -5.08 -9.12
CA VAL A 15 4.60 -4.15 -7.97
C VAL A 15 5.94 -3.41 -7.94
N HIS A 16 7.05 -4.12 -8.16
CA HIS A 16 8.40 -3.54 -8.16
C HIS A 16 8.57 -2.47 -9.25
N THR A 17 8.00 -2.69 -10.44
CA THR A 17 8.05 -1.72 -11.55
C THR A 17 7.05 -0.56 -11.41
N ARG A 18 6.01 -0.71 -10.57
CA ARG A 18 5.02 0.34 -10.25
C ARG A 18 5.57 1.49 -9.39
N ALA A 19 6.87 1.46 -9.05
CA ALA A 19 7.54 2.47 -8.23
C ALA A 19 7.30 3.92 -8.69
N SER A 20 7.32 4.19 -9.99
CA SER A 20 7.11 5.54 -10.54
C SER A 20 5.69 6.07 -10.33
N THR A 21 4.73 5.20 -10.05
CA THR A 21 3.34 5.56 -9.71
C THR A 21 3.15 5.64 -8.20
N VAL A 22 3.61 4.62 -7.46
CA VAL A 22 3.34 4.51 -6.02
C VAL A 22 4.17 5.49 -5.18
N VAL A 23 5.44 5.75 -5.53
CA VAL A 23 6.31 6.63 -4.74
C VAL A 23 5.80 8.08 -4.67
N PRO A 24 5.31 8.69 -5.77
CA PRO A 24 4.61 9.97 -5.70
C PRO A 24 3.44 9.97 -4.71
N ILE A 25 2.58 8.95 -4.74
CA ILE A 25 1.41 8.82 -3.85
C ILE A 25 1.86 8.68 -2.38
N ILE A 26 2.91 7.89 -2.11
CA ILE A 26 3.51 7.77 -0.77
C ILE A 26 3.96 9.14 -0.27
N ASN A 27 4.71 9.88 -1.06
CA ASN A 27 5.29 11.15 -0.65
C ASN A 27 4.22 12.22 -0.46
N GLU A 28 3.20 12.26 -1.32
CA GLU A 28 2.05 13.13 -1.13
C GLU A 28 1.28 12.78 0.15
N THR A 29 1.02 11.50 0.39
CA THR A 29 0.36 11.00 1.61
C THR A 29 1.15 11.42 2.86
N ARG A 30 2.47 11.20 2.87
CA ARG A 30 3.36 11.60 3.97
C ARG A 30 3.34 13.11 4.20
N ASN A 31 3.43 13.91 3.14
CA ASN A 31 3.38 15.37 3.25
C ASN A 31 2.05 15.85 3.86
N ARG A 32 0.92 15.32 3.39
CA ARG A 32 -0.41 15.69 3.89
C ARG A 32 -0.61 15.26 5.34
N LEU A 33 -0.22 14.04 5.70
CA LEU A 33 -0.30 13.56 7.08
C LEU A 33 0.66 14.34 8.00
N GLY A 34 1.86 14.68 7.53
CA GLY A 34 2.81 15.51 8.27
C GLY A 34 2.23 16.88 8.64
N VAL A 35 1.53 17.53 7.71
CA VAL A 35 0.80 18.78 7.98
C VAL A 35 -0.30 18.56 9.03
N LEU A 36 -1.12 17.52 8.89
CA LEU A 36 -2.24 17.24 9.81
C LEU A 36 -1.79 16.87 11.23
N PHE A 37 -0.65 16.20 11.37
CA PHE A 37 -0.07 15.80 12.65
C PHE A 37 0.99 16.76 13.16
N GLU A 38 1.21 17.90 12.50
CA GLU A 38 2.22 18.90 12.84
C GLU A 38 3.62 18.28 13.03
N THR A 39 4.00 17.39 12.11
CA THR A 39 5.27 16.66 12.16
C THR A 39 5.93 16.58 10.79
N GLU A 40 7.24 16.37 10.78
CA GLU A 40 8.00 16.09 9.57
C GLU A 40 8.07 14.58 9.35
N VAL A 41 7.81 14.15 8.11
CA VAL A 41 7.90 12.75 7.69
C VAL A 41 8.81 12.70 6.47
N ASP A 42 9.89 11.92 6.55
CA ASP A 42 10.87 11.86 5.47
C ASP A 42 10.27 11.34 4.17
N GLY A 43 10.77 11.82 3.04
CA GLY A 43 10.41 11.32 1.72
C GLY A 43 10.97 9.92 1.43
N VAL A 44 10.32 9.22 0.51
CA VAL A 44 10.71 7.91 -0.01
C VAL A 44 11.26 8.04 -1.41
N SER A 45 12.37 7.35 -1.68
CA SER A 45 12.92 7.18 -3.03
C SER A 45 12.41 5.89 -3.68
N GLU A 46 12.42 5.82 -5.01
CA GLU A 46 12.11 4.56 -5.72
C GLU A 46 13.01 3.40 -5.32
N ALA A 47 14.29 3.67 -5.03
CA ALA A 47 15.21 2.62 -4.58
C ALA A 47 14.79 2.06 -3.21
N ALA A 48 14.40 2.93 -2.27
CA ALA A 48 13.91 2.50 -0.96
C ALA A 48 12.60 1.70 -1.09
N TYR A 49 11.67 2.15 -1.93
CA TYR A 49 10.45 1.40 -2.24
C TYR A 49 10.74 0.01 -2.79
N LYS A 50 11.59 -0.09 -3.83
CA LYS A 50 11.94 -1.35 -4.49
C LYS A 50 12.58 -2.36 -3.53
N ASN A 51 13.52 -1.91 -2.70
CA ASN A 51 14.13 -2.75 -1.67
C ASN A 51 13.10 -3.26 -0.64
N GLU A 52 12.09 -2.45 -0.32
CA GLU A 52 11.04 -2.87 0.60
C GLU A 52 10.05 -3.84 -0.06
N VAL A 53 9.76 -3.68 -1.36
CA VAL A 53 9.01 -4.68 -2.15
C VAL A 53 9.73 -6.03 -2.10
N GLU A 54 11.04 -6.06 -2.35
CA GLU A 54 11.86 -7.28 -2.21
C GLU A 54 11.71 -7.90 -0.82
N THR A 55 11.74 -7.08 0.23
CA THR A 55 11.61 -7.54 1.62
C THR A 55 10.23 -8.14 1.91
N VAL A 56 9.16 -7.53 1.40
CA VAL A 56 7.78 -8.02 1.56
C VAL A 56 7.58 -9.34 0.81
N PHE A 57 8.08 -9.45 -0.42
CA PHE A 57 7.93 -10.65 -1.23
C PHE A 57 8.89 -11.79 -0.85
N ALA A 58 9.92 -11.52 -0.03
CA ALA A 58 10.79 -12.56 0.53
C ALA A 58 10.09 -13.44 1.58
N ASP A 59 9.01 -12.94 2.21
CA ASP A 59 8.14 -13.74 3.07
C ASP A 59 7.06 -14.41 2.21
N GLY A 60 7.17 -15.72 2.00
CA GLY A 60 6.28 -16.47 1.10
C GLY A 60 4.81 -16.48 1.53
N GLU A 61 4.52 -16.40 2.84
CA GLU A 61 3.15 -16.34 3.37
C GLU A 61 2.53 -14.97 3.10
N VAL A 62 3.33 -13.90 3.20
CA VAL A 62 2.89 -12.55 2.83
C VAL A 62 2.77 -12.41 1.31
N ALA A 63 3.77 -12.88 0.56
CA ALA A 63 3.86 -12.75 -0.90
C ALA A 63 2.65 -13.32 -1.63
N VAL A 64 2.16 -14.50 -1.22
CA VAL A 64 0.99 -15.13 -1.86
C VAL A 64 -0.29 -14.30 -1.64
N ASN A 65 -0.45 -13.69 -0.47
CA ASN A 65 -1.61 -12.85 -0.16
C ASN A 65 -1.53 -11.50 -0.89
N VAL A 66 -0.36 -10.85 -0.88
CA VAL A 66 -0.14 -9.60 -1.63
C VAL A 66 -0.39 -9.82 -3.12
N ALA A 67 0.16 -10.88 -3.72
CA ALA A 67 -0.07 -11.22 -5.13
C ALA A 67 -1.56 -11.47 -5.44
N GLY A 68 -2.28 -12.13 -4.53
CA GLY A 68 -3.72 -12.34 -4.65
C GLY A 68 -4.52 -11.05 -4.66
N TYR A 69 -4.29 -10.16 -3.69
CA TYR A 69 -4.97 -8.87 -3.62
C TYR A 69 -4.65 -7.98 -4.82
N VAL A 70 -3.37 -7.83 -5.17
CA VAL A 70 -2.93 -7.05 -6.34
C VAL A 70 -3.61 -7.56 -7.59
N GLY A 71 -3.58 -8.87 -7.80
CA GLY A 71 -4.17 -9.48 -8.97
C GLY A 71 -5.69 -9.31 -9.04
N LEU A 72 -6.40 -9.47 -7.91
CA LEU A 72 -7.86 -9.28 -7.84
C LEU A 72 -8.24 -7.83 -8.16
N LEU A 73 -7.59 -6.85 -7.52
CA LEU A 73 -7.85 -5.43 -7.72
C LEU A 73 -7.61 -5.00 -9.18
N ARG A 74 -6.52 -5.49 -9.81
CA ARG A 74 -6.25 -5.24 -11.24
C ARG A 74 -7.30 -5.82 -12.18
N GLU A 75 -8.01 -6.85 -11.74
CA GLU A 75 -9.05 -7.50 -12.55
C GLU A 75 -10.44 -6.93 -12.30
N LEU A 76 -10.67 -6.37 -11.11
CA LEU A 76 -11.95 -5.89 -10.61
C LEU A 76 -12.40 -4.61 -11.30
N ASP A 77 -13.68 -4.57 -11.68
CA ASP A 77 -14.28 -3.47 -12.40
C ASP A 77 -15.79 -3.42 -12.09
N VAL A 78 -16.38 -2.24 -12.12
CA VAL A 78 -17.82 -2.03 -11.92
C VAL A 78 -18.33 -0.94 -12.86
N GLU A 79 -19.56 -1.11 -13.36
CA GLU A 79 -20.16 -0.15 -14.29
C GLU A 79 -20.26 1.24 -13.66
N ASP A 80 -19.76 2.23 -14.40
CA ASP A 80 -19.73 3.65 -14.02
C ASP A 80 -19.09 3.95 -12.66
N ASP A 81 -18.18 3.08 -12.20
CA ASP A 81 -17.52 3.21 -10.90
C ASP A 81 -18.53 3.48 -9.76
N TYR A 82 -19.58 2.64 -9.69
CA TYR A 82 -20.73 2.88 -8.84
C TYR A 82 -20.31 3.09 -7.36
N PRO A 83 -20.57 4.26 -6.73
CA PRO A 83 -20.05 4.60 -5.40
C PRO A 83 -20.57 3.73 -4.23
N GLY A 84 -21.52 2.82 -4.48
CA GLY A 84 -21.97 1.83 -3.50
C GLY A 84 -21.28 0.46 -3.65
N PHE A 85 -20.41 0.31 -4.64
CA PHE A 85 -19.50 -0.81 -4.78
C PHE A 85 -18.30 -0.55 -3.86
N ILE A 86 -17.99 -1.52 -2.99
CA ILE A 86 -17.03 -1.35 -1.89
C ILE A 86 -16.07 -2.55 -1.79
N VAL A 87 -16.04 -3.39 -2.82
CA VAL A 87 -15.27 -4.64 -2.78
C VAL A 87 -13.79 -4.36 -2.99
N ASP A 88 -13.48 -3.49 -3.92
CA ASP A 88 -12.17 -2.86 -4.13
C ASP A 88 -11.66 -2.17 -2.86
N GLU A 89 -12.49 -1.36 -2.20
CA GLU A 89 -12.19 -0.70 -0.93
C GLU A 89 -11.81 -1.70 0.18
N MET A 90 -12.58 -2.79 0.28
CA MET A 90 -12.27 -3.86 1.22
C MET A 90 -10.96 -4.55 0.88
N LEU A 91 -10.69 -4.83 -0.40
CA LEU A 91 -9.48 -5.50 -0.85
C LEU A 91 -8.24 -4.59 -0.71
N GLY A 92 -8.34 -3.31 -1.05
CA GLY A 92 -7.30 -2.30 -0.92
C GLY A 92 -6.91 -2.10 0.55
N ARG A 93 -7.91 -1.99 1.44
CA ARG A 93 -7.67 -1.93 2.88
C ARG A 93 -6.90 -3.15 3.41
N GLU A 94 -7.30 -4.36 3.02
CA GLU A 94 -6.61 -5.58 3.45
C GLU A 94 -5.22 -5.74 2.81
N LEU A 95 -5.03 -5.29 1.56
CA LEU A 95 -3.71 -5.23 0.91
C LEU A 95 -2.75 -4.33 1.68
N ALA A 96 -3.19 -3.10 2.03
CA ALA A 96 -2.38 -2.16 2.79
C ALA A 96 -1.96 -2.76 4.15
N ALA A 97 -2.89 -3.40 4.86
CA ALA A 97 -2.63 -4.09 6.12
C ALA A 97 -1.59 -5.21 5.97
N THR A 98 -1.77 -6.05 4.93
CA THR A 98 -0.91 -7.19 4.64
C THR A 98 0.53 -6.75 4.37
N ILE A 99 0.73 -5.68 3.58
CA ILE A 99 2.05 -5.12 3.30
C ILE A 99 2.69 -4.51 4.55
N ALA A 100 1.91 -3.78 5.36
CA ALA A 100 2.43 -3.11 6.54
C ALA A 100 2.89 -4.09 7.64
N GLY A 101 2.30 -5.29 7.69
CA GLY A 101 2.64 -6.36 8.62
C GLY A 101 1.70 -6.41 9.83
N GLY A 102 2.20 -6.90 10.97
CA GLY A 102 1.38 -7.09 12.18
C GLY A 102 0.92 -5.79 12.84
N GLN A 103 0.10 -5.91 13.87
CA GLN A 103 -0.29 -4.77 14.71
C GLN A 103 0.93 -4.19 15.44
N PRO A 104 1.03 -2.84 15.58
CA PRO A 104 0.00 -1.84 15.26
C PRO A 104 -0.02 -1.35 13.79
N LEU A 105 0.94 -1.77 12.96
CA LEU A 105 1.12 -1.22 11.61
C LEU A 105 -0.02 -1.58 10.67
N ALA A 106 -0.57 -2.80 10.76
CA ALA A 106 -1.76 -3.18 9.99
C ALA A 106 -2.89 -2.15 10.12
N LEU A 107 -3.29 -1.82 11.35
CA LEU A 107 -4.41 -0.89 11.57
C LEU A 107 -4.10 0.51 11.05
N LEU A 108 -2.86 0.99 11.23
CA LEU A 108 -2.44 2.29 10.72
C LEU A 108 -2.47 2.32 9.18
N ALA A 109 -2.07 1.23 8.52
CA ALA A 109 -2.13 1.14 7.06
C ALA A 109 -3.56 1.11 6.53
N GLN A 110 -4.48 0.43 7.21
CA GLN A 110 -5.90 0.44 6.85
C GLN A 110 -6.50 1.85 6.96
N ALA A 111 -6.16 2.60 8.00
CA ALA A 111 -6.59 3.99 8.14
C ALA A 111 -5.94 4.90 7.09
N THR A 112 -4.65 4.68 6.80
CA THR A 112 -3.92 5.45 5.78
C THR A 112 -4.46 5.18 4.38
N PHE A 113 -4.90 3.97 4.09
CA PHE A 113 -5.48 3.59 2.80
C PHE A 113 -6.63 4.52 2.42
N HIS A 114 -7.67 4.63 3.25
CA HIS A 114 -8.80 5.53 2.97
C HIS A 114 -8.39 7.02 2.90
N PHE A 115 -7.27 7.40 3.52
CA PHE A 115 -6.74 8.76 3.39
C PHE A 115 -6.01 8.97 2.06
N ALA A 116 -5.24 7.99 1.59
CA ALA A 116 -4.55 8.04 0.31
C ALA A 116 -5.55 7.93 -0.87
N ASP A 117 -6.56 7.10 -0.70
CA ASP A 117 -7.56 6.78 -1.71
C ASP A 117 -8.36 8.02 -2.17
N ILE A 118 -8.84 8.85 -1.25
CA ILE A 118 -9.56 10.10 -1.61
C ILE A 118 -8.71 11.10 -2.42
N HIS A 119 -7.40 10.87 -2.56
CA HIS A 119 -6.47 11.67 -3.35
C HIS A 119 -5.89 10.91 -4.56
N THR A 120 -6.26 9.65 -4.73
CA THR A 120 -5.85 8.79 -5.85
C THR A 120 -7.05 8.67 -6.78
N HIS A 121 -6.83 8.87 -8.08
CA HIS A 121 -7.90 8.80 -9.07
C HIS A 121 -7.39 8.00 -10.26
N GLY A 122 -8.20 7.04 -10.72
CA GLY A 122 -7.94 6.33 -11.96
C GLY A 122 -7.98 7.24 -13.17
N GLU A 123 -7.35 6.81 -14.27
CA GLU A 123 -7.52 7.46 -15.58
C GLU A 123 -8.87 7.07 -16.22
N ASP A 124 -9.38 7.91 -17.14
CA ASP A 124 -10.61 7.60 -17.89
C ASP A 124 -10.51 6.22 -18.59
N GLY A 125 -11.38 5.30 -18.19
CA GLY A 125 -11.43 3.94 -18.75
C GLY A 125 -10.47 2.94 -18.10
N GLU A 126 -9.77 3.33 -17.04
CA GLU A 126 -9.14 2.40 -16.12
C GLU A 126 -10.21 1.65 -15.32
N LYS A 127 -9.87 0.45 -14.83
CA LYS A 127 -10.83 -0.33 -14.04
C LYS A 127 -10.94 0.22 -12.64
N ALA A 128 -12.15 0.13 -12.06
CA ALA A 128 -12.45 0.63 -10.72
C ALA A 128 -11.47 0.16 -9.63
N GLY A 129 -10.90 -1.05 -9.71
CA GLY A 129 -10.01 -1.52 -8.65
C GLY A 129 -8.55 -1.00 -8.71
N VAL A 130 -8.15 -0.24 -9.73
CA VAL A 130 -6.71 0.07 -9.95
C VAL A 130 -6.21 1.27 -9.16
N ASP A 131 -7.02 2.29 -8.97
CA ASP A 131 -6.67 3.42 -8.10
C ASP A 131 -6.65 3.01 -6.63
N ASP A 132 -7.63 2.22 -6.19
CA ASP A 132 -7.64 1.57 -4.88
C ASP A 132 -6.38 0.71 -4.64
N LEU A 133 -5.93 0.01 -5.68
CA LEU A 133 -4.67 -0.74 -5.64
C LEU A 133 -3.47 0.17 -5.43
N ASP A 134 -3.34 1.25 -6.18
CA ASP A 134 -2.20 2.16 -6.05
C ASP A 134 -2.22 2.89 -4.68
N ALA A 135 -3.41 3.27 -4.19
CA ALA A 135 -3.62 3.83 -2.85
C ALA A 135 -3.24 2.81 -1.75
N ALA A 136 -3.61 1.54 -1.90
CA ALA A 136 -3.28 0.47 -0.96
C ALA A 136 -1.77 0.17 -0.93
N LEU A 137 -1.12 0.13 -2.09
CA LEU A 137 0.34 0.00 -2.17
C LEU A 137 1.02 1.18 -1.45
N ALA A 138 0.56 2.40 -1.70
CA ALA A 138 1.12 3.58 -1.04
C ALA A 138 0.93 3.52 0.48
N ALA A 139 -0.28 3.23 0.96
CA ALA A 139 -0.59 3.14 2.37
C ALA A 139 0.18 2.03 3.09
N GLY A 140 0.29 0.85 2.49
CA GLY A 140 1.03 -0.28 3.03
C GLY A 140 2.53 0.03 3.15
N PHE A 141 3.16 0.46 2.05
CA PHE A 141 4.60 0.71 2.05
C PHE A 141 4.99 1.95 2.86
N GLN A 142 4.21 3.05 2.84
CA GLN A 142 4.54 4.23 3.65
C GLN A 142 4.55 3.91 5.14
N THR A 143 3.62 3.04 5.57
CA THR A 143 3.48 2.62 6.97
C THR A 143 4.65 1.75 7.42
N ARG A 144 5.25 0.99 6.50
CA ARG A 144 6.37 0.08 6.75
C ARG A 144 7.74 0.75 6.65
N LEU A 145 7.93 1.63 5.68
CA LEU A 145 9.17 2.38 5.44
C LEU A 145 9.50 3.35 6.60
N PRO A 146 10.79 3.65 6.84
CA PRO A 146 11.23 4.64 7.85
C PRO A 146 10.80 6.07 7.49
N GLY A 147 10.99 7.02 8.40
CA GLY A 147 10.66 8.44 8.24
C GLY A 147 9.67 9.01 9.24
N TRP A 148 9.01 8.17 10.04
CA TRP A 148 8.15 8.61 11.13
C TRP A 148 8.95 8.62 12.45
N ASN A 149 9.11 9.79 13.06
CA ASN A 149 9.91 9.98 14.28
C ASN A 149 9.56 8.99 15.41
N TRP A 150 8.28 8.66 15.59
CA TRP A 150 7.83 7.74 16.64
C TRP A 150 8.27 6.28 16.41
N ARG A 151 8.62 5.91 15.17
CA ARG A 151 9.13 4.58 14.82
C ARG A 151 10.65 4.46 14.94
N GLU A 152 11.34 5.58 15.04
CA GLU A 152 12.81 5.64 15.05
C GLU A 152 13.40 5.79 16.45
N ALA A 153 12.62 6.34 17.38
CA ALA A 153 12.99 6.43 18.80
C ALA A 153 12.60 5.17 19.58
N GLU A 154 13.28 4.93 20.71
CA GLU A 154 12.83 3.93 21.67
C GLU A 154 11.42 4.26 22.18
N SER A 155 10.58 3.24 22.30
CA SER A 155 9.22 3.42 22.81
C SER A 155 9.25 3.90 24.26
N PRO A 156 8.63 5.04 24.59
CA PRO A 156 8.54 5.52 25.97
C PRO A 156 7.62 4.64 26.84
N PHE A 157 6.93 3.68 26.22
CA PHE A 157 6.05 2.71 26.90
C PHE A 157 6.73 1.36 27.15
N SER A 158 7.99 1.19 26.76
CA SER A 158 8.77 0.00 27.10
C SER A 158 8.98 -0.07 28.61
N VAL A 159 8.57 -1.18 29.23
CA VAL A 159 8.80 -1.45 30.65
C VAL A 159 9.88 -2.52 30.76
N SER A 160 10.98 -2.20 31.46
CA SER A 160 12.09 -3.11 31.77
C SER A 160 12.01 -3.64 33.19
#